data_AF-A0A498SBS5-F1
#
_entry.id   AF-A0A498SBS5-F1
#
_cell.length_a   1.000
_cell.length_b   1.000
_cell.length_c   1.000
_cell.angle_alpha   90.00
_cell.angle_beta   90.00
_cell.angle_gamma   90.00
#
_symmetry.space_group_name_H-M   'P 1'
#
loop_
_entity.id
_entity.type
_entity.pdbx_description
1 polymer ?
#
loop_
_entity_poly.entity_id
_entity_poly.type
_entity_poly.pdbx_seq_one_letter_code
_entity_poly.pdbx_strand_id
1 'polypeptide(L)'
;ACVVENENAEDPTMENVTFLYTLADGICPKSYGFFAAKISGLRKEVIRAAFAASRRLDEGKTRKERVAKLRRLALNEECSIAQLREDSLIILCWALASGNEITSS
;
A
#
# COMPACT_ATOMS: atom_id res chain seq x y z
N ALA A 1 -2.70 -18.78 -4.34
CA ALA A 1 -1.55 -19.04 -3.44
C ALA A 1 -0.25 -18.49 -4.04
N CYS A 2 0.80 -18.35 -3.22
CA CYS A 2 2.11 -17.81 -3.60
C CYS A 2 3.21 -18.45 -2.76
N VAL A 3 4.44 -18.38 -3.26
CA VAL A 3 5.67 -18.73 -2.52
C VAL A 3 6.48 -17.44 -2.37
N VAL A 4 6.92 -17.15 -1.15
CA VAL A 4 7.73 -15.97 -0.83
C VAL A 4 9.11 -16.43 -0.41
N GLU A 5 10.13 -15.99 -1.14
CA GLU A 5 11.53 -16.20 -0.81
C GLU A 5 12.12 -14.90 -0.22
N ASN A 6 13.03 -15.05 0.75
CA ASN A 6 13.66 -13.93 1.46
C ASN A 6 12.63 -12.99 2.09
N GLU A 7 11.62 -13.55 2.76
CA GLU A 7 10.64 -12.75 3.50
C GLU A 7 11.36 -11.85 4.50
N ASN A 8 11.18 -10.54 4.34
CA ASN A 8 11.88 -9.54 5.13
C ASN A 8 10.87 -8.51 5.63
N ALA A 9 10.66 -8.51 6.94
CA ALA A 9 9.71 -7.61 7.60
C ALA A 9 10.20 -6.15 7.67
N GLU A 10 11.49 -5.90 7.43
CA GLU A 10 12.08 -4.56 7.46
C GLU A 10 12.18 -3.90 6.07
N ASP A 11 12.50 -4.65 5.02
CA ASP A 11 12.67 -4.13 3.66
C ASP A 11 11.90 -4.94 2.60
N PRO A 12 10.75 -4.43 2.09
CA PRO A 12 9.95 -5.13 1.10
C PRO A 12 10.61 -5.21 -0.28
N THR A 13 11.73 -4.51 -0.51
CA THR A 13 12.45 -4.55 -1.79
C THR A 13 13.30 -5.82 -1.97
N MET A 14 13.53 -6.55 -0.87
CA MET A 14 14.34 -7.78 -0.86
C MET A 14 13.51 -9.04 -1.15
N GLU A 15 12.20 -9.01 -0.86
CA GLU A 15 11.30 -10.16 -1.06
C GLU A 15 11.18 -10.55 -2.54
N ASN A 16 11.15 -11.86 -2.83
CA ASN A 16 10.84 -12.40 -4.15
C ASN A 16 9.57 -13.25 -4.08
N VAL A 17 8.56 -12.93 -4.88
CA VAL A 17 7.25 -13.57 -4.81
C VAL A 17 6.97 -14.30 -6.11
N THR A 18 6.68 -15.60 -5.99
CA THR A 18 6.23 -16.45 -7.10
C THR A 18 4.74 -16.70 -6.97
N PHE A 19 3.97 -16.24 -7.95
CA PHE A 19 2.54 -16.50 -8.01
C PHE A 19 2.28 -17.93 -8.50
N LEU A 20 1.53 -18.71 -7.72
CA LEU A 20 1.18 -20.09 -8.07
C LEU A 20 -0.06 -20.18 -8.98
N TYR A 21 -0.72 -19.04 -9.25
CA TYR A 21 -1.94 -18.93 -10.07
C TYR A 21 -3.04 -19.96 -9.77
N THR A 22 -3.04 -20.48 -8.53
CA THR A 22 -3.97 -21.50 -8.07
C THR A 22 -4.88 -20.88 -7.02
N LEU A 23 -6.17 -21.17 -7.11
CA LEU A 23 -7.14 -20.85 -6.07
C LEU A 23 -6.84 -21.72 -4.85
N ALA A 24 -6.73 -21.11 -3.68
CA ALA A 24 -6.49 -21.80 -2.43
C ALA A 24 -7.49 -21.28 -1.39
N ASP A 25 -7.94 -22.17 -0.51
CA ASP A 25 -8.84 -21.81 0.57
C ASP A 25 -8.14 -20.90 1.60
N GLY A 26 -8.94 -20.06 2.25
CA GLY A 26 -8.46 -19.14 3.28
C GLY A 26 -8.23 -17.71 2.79
N ILE A 27 -7.63 -16.90 3.67
CA ILE A 27 -7.39 -15.47 3.44
C ILE A 27 -5.90 -15.27 3.14
N CYS A 28 -5.59 -14.35 2.24
CA CYS A 28 -4.20 -13.98 1.99
C CYS A 28 -3.61 -13.26 3.22
N PRO A 29 -2.50 -13.76 3.81
CA PRO A 29 -1.96 -13.22 5.06
C PRO A 29 -1.31 -11.84 4.91
N LYS A 30 -0.90 -11.44 3.69
CA LYS A 30 -0.19 -10.19 3.40
C LYS A 30 -0.62 -9.65 2.03
N SER A 31 -0.60 -8.32 1.85
CA SER A 31 -0.76 -7.69 0.53
C SER A 31 0.58 -7.58 -0.20
N TYR A 32 0.62 -7.91 -1.50
CA TYR A 32 1.82 -7.84 -2.33
C TYR A 32 2.01 -6.51 -3.09
N GLY A 33 1.41 -5.42 -2.60
CA GLY A 33 1.45 -4.11 -3.28
C GLY A 33 2.87 -3.55 -3.46
N PHE A 34 3.74 -3.71 -2.46
CA PHE A 34 5.14 -3.29 -2.57
C PHE A 34 5.96 -4.17 -3.52
N PHE A 35 5.63 -5.47 -3.63
CA PHE A 35 6.23 -6.35 -4.62
C PHE A 35 5.80 -5.97 -6.04
N ALA A 36 4.51 -5.64 -6.23
CA ALA A 36 4.00 -5.09 -7.49
C ALA A 36 4.76 -3.81 -7.88
N ALA A 37 4.93 -2.88 -6.94
CA ALA A 37 5.71 -1.66 -7.15
C ALA A 37 7.17 -1.95 -7.56
N LYS A 38 7.81 -2.93 -6.91
CA LYS A 38 9.17 -3.38 -7.24
C LYS A 38 9.27 -3.88 -8.68
N ILE A 39 8.38 -4.78 -9.11
CA ILE A 39 8.43 -5.33 -10.49
C ILE A 39 8.02 -4.30 -11.55
N SER A 40 7.27 -3.26 -11.18
CA SER A 40 6.98 -2.11 -12.05
C SER A 40 8.17 -1.18 -12.27
N GLY A 41 9.33 -1.45 -11.64
CA GLY A 41 10.54 -0.65 -11.81
C GLY A 41 10.58 0.63 -10.98
N LEU A 42 9.73 0.77 -9.95
CA LEU A 42 9.82 1.91 -9.04
C LEU A 42 11.14 1.88 -8.29
N ARG A 43 11.70 3.09 -8.07
CA ARG A 43 12.95 3.26 -7.31
C ARG A 43 12.79 2.71 -5.90
N LYS A 44 13.77 1.91 -5.45
CA LYS A 44 13.74 1.22 -4.15
C LYS A 44 13.57 2.18 -2.99
N GLU A 45 14.14 3.39 -3.10
CA GLU A 45 14.06 4.44 -2.08
C GLU A 45 12.60 4.91 -1.87
N VAL A 46 11.83 5.01 -2.96
CA VAL A 46 10.41 5.38 -2.90
C VAL A 46 9.59 4.28 -2.24
N ILE A 47 9.86 3.02 -2.60
CA ILE A 47 9.18 1.86 -2.02
C ILE A 47 9.45 1.77 -0.51
N ARG A 48 10.71 1.97 -0.09
CA ARG A 48 11.09 1.98 1.34
C ARG A 48 10.44 3.12 2.11
N ALA A 49 10.38 4.33 1.54
CA ALA A 49 9.73 5.47 2.17
C ALA A 49 8.22 5.21 2.36
N ALA A 50 7.54 4.71 1.33
CA ALA A 50 6.13 4.34 1.40
C ALA A 50 5.87 3.21 2.41
N PHE A 51 6.77 2.23 2.51
CA PHE A 51 6.69 1.15 3.51
C PHE A 51 6.80 1.69 4.94
N ALA A 52 7.75 2.59 5.20
CA ALA A 52 7.90 3.24 6.49
C ALA A 52 6.66 4.08 6.87
N ALA A 53 6.10 4.83 5.91
CA ALA A 53 4.86 5.59 6.10
C ALA A 53 3.66 4.67 6.42
N SER A 54 3.52 3.55 5.69
CA SER A 54 2.48 2.56 5.94
C SER A 54 2.57 1.97 7.35
N ARG A 55 3.78 1.64 7.81
CA ARG A 55 3.99 1.14 9.18
C ARG A 55 3.54 2.14 10.24
N ARG A 56 3.87 3.41 10.09
CA ARG A 56 3.42 4.48 11.00
C ARG A 56 1.91 4.67 11.00
N LEU A 57 1.25 4.37 9.88
CA LEU A 57 -0.21 4.41 9.78
C LEU A 57 -0.87 3.24 10.53
N ASP A 58 -0.25 2.05 10.46
CA ASP A 58 -0.73 0.83 11.11
C ASP A 58 -0.41 0.75 12.61
N GLU A 59 0.58 1.50 13.10
CA GLU A 59 0.95 1.55 14.51
C GLU A 59 -0.26 1.89 15.43
N GLY A 60 -0.65 0.88 16.22
CA GLY A 60 -1.58 1.00 17.34
C GLY A 60 -3.04 1.28 16.95
N LYS A 61 -3.43 1.10 15.69
CA LYS A 61 -4.80 1.42 15.23
C LYS A 61 -5.44 0.25 14.52
N THR A 62 -6.67 -0.05 14.86
CA THR A 62 -7.53 -0.97 14.11
C THR A 62 -7.89 -0.37 12.74
N ARG A 63 -8.24 -1.23 11.78
CA ARG A 63 -8.69 -0.80 10.43
C ARG A 63 -9.79 0.26 10.50
N LYS A 64 -10.76 0.10 11.42
CA LYS A 64 -11.87 1.04 11.62
C LYS A 64 -11.39 2.42 12.04
N GLU A 65 -10.46 2.49 12.99
CA GLU A 65 -9.90 3.75 13.49
C GLU A 65 -9.08 4.46 12.41
N ARG A 66 -8.35 3.70 11.58
CA ARG A 66 -7.58 4.25 10.44
C ARG A 66 -8.52 4.88 9.40
N VAL A 67 -9.56 4.16 8.99
CA VAL A 67 -10.55 4.67 8.01
C VAL A 67 -11.31 5.87 8.57
N ALA A 68 -11.69 5.86 9.86
CA ALA A 68 -12.34 7.00 10.50
C ALA A 68 -11.42 8.23 10.55
N LYS A 69 -10.13 8.04 10.85
CA LYS A 69 -9.13 9.13 10.83
C LYS A 69 -8.93 9.70 9.43
N LEU A 70 -8.78 8.84 8.41
CA LEU A 70 -8.64 9.27 7.02
C LEU A 70 -9.88 10.04 6.56
N ARG A 71 -11.08 9.54 6.85
CA ARG A 71 -12.34 10.23 6.56
C ARG A 71 -12.38 11.61 7.24
N ARG A 72 -11.96 11.71 8.49
CA ARG A 72 -11.91 13.00 9.21
C ARG A 72 -10.92 13.97 8.57
N LEU A 73 -9.74 13.50 8.17
CA LEU A 73 -8.72 14.34 7.51
C LEU A 73 -9.19 14.81 6.13
N ALA A 74 -9.85 13.93 5.37
CA ALA A 74 -10.39 14.26 4.04
C ALA A 74 -11.59 15.22 4.08
N LEU A 75 -12.32 15.29 5.19
CA LEU A 75 -13.47 16.18 5.38
C LEU A 75 -13.10 17.53 6.00
N ASN A 76 -11.87 17.71 6.49
CA ASN A 76 -11.40 19.02 6.95
C ASN A 76 -10.81 19.79 5.77
N GLU A 77 -11.37 20.96 5.46
CA GLU A 77 -10.91 21.87 4.38
C GLU A 77 -9.47 22.41 4.61
N GLU A 78 -8.95 22.32 5.84
CA GLU A 78 -7.58 22.71 6.21
C GLU A 78 -6.58 21.54 6.16
N CYS A 79 -6.77 20.55 5.31
CA CYS A 79 -5.72 19.57 5.04
C CYS A 79 -4.61 20.24 4.22
N SER A 80 -3.50 20.60 4.87
CA SER A 80 -2.37 21.23 4.19
C SER A 80 -1.87 20.33 3.05
N ILE A 81 -1.79 20.87 1.84
CA ILE A 81 -1.35 20.23 0.59
C ILE A 81 -0.04 19.43 0.76
N ALA A 82 0.80 19.81 1.72
CA ALA A 82 2.01 19.09 2.08
C ALA A 82 1.76 17.66 2.61
N GLN A 83 0.66 17.42 3.32
CA GLN A 83 0.26 16.10 3.84
C GLN A 83 -0.40 15.25 2.73
N LEU A 84 -1.14 15.88 1.83
CA LEU A 84 -1.79 15.22 0.69
C LEU A 84 -0.80 14.69 -0.34
N ARG A 85 0.40 15.27 -0.49
CA ARG A 85 1.36 14.82 -1.51
C ARG A 85 1.94 13.43 -1.22
N GLU A 86 2.01 13.05 0.06
CA GLU A 86 2.49 11.74 0.51
C GLU A 86 1.37 10.69 0.46
N ASP A 87 0.14 11.08 0.83
CA ASP A 87 -1.03 10.20 0.80
C ASP A 87 -1.66 10.06 -0.61
N SER A 88 -1.49 11.05 -1.51
CA SER A 88 -2.00 10.99 -2.89
C SER A 88 -1.26 9.94 -3.72
N LEU A 89 0.02 9.67 -3.44
CA LEU A 89 0.75 8.55 -4.04
C LEU A 89 0.16 7.20 -3.60
N ILE A 90 -0.26 7.10 -2.34
CA ILE A 90 -0.89 5.89 -1.79
C ILE A 90 -2.30 5.69 -2.36
N ILE A 91 -3.09 6.77 -2.47
CA ILE A 91 -4.44 6.73 -3.06
C ILE A 91 -4.39 6.45 -4.56
N LEU A 92 -3.47 7.08 -5.29
CA LEU A 92 -3.28 6.84 -6.73
C LEU A 92 -2.79 5.42 -6.99
N CYS A 93 -1.86 4.90 -6.18
CA CYS A 93 -1.46 3.49 -6.24
C CYS A 93 -2.61 2.53 -5.89
N TRP A 94 -3.46 2.86 -4.92
CA TRP A 94 -4.64 2.05 -4.60
C TRP A 94 -5.68 2.07 -5.72
N ALA A 95 -5.94 3.23 -6.33
CA ALA A 95 -6.86 3.38 -7.46
C ALA A 95 -6.37 2.62 -8.70
N LEU A 96 -5.08 2.76 -9.04
CA LEU A 96 -4.43 2.01 -10.12
C LEU A 96 -4.43 0.50 -9.85
N ALA A 97 -4.16 0.06 -8.62
CA ALA A 97 -4.17 -1.36 -8.25
C ALA A 97 -5.59 -1.97 -8.20
N SER A 98 -6.63 -1.14 -8.04
CA SER A 98 -8.03 -1.59 -7.99
C SER A 98 -8.72 -1.57 -9.34
N GLY A 99 -8.03 -1.13 -10.42
CA GLY A 99 -8.61 -1.09 -11.77
C GLY A 99 -9.77 -0.10 -11.93
N ASN A 100 -9.97 0.82 -10.98
CA ASN A 100 -10.98 1.85 -11.12
C ASN A 100 -10.40 2.96 -12.00
N GLU A 101 -10.94 3.09 -13.21
CA GLU A 101 -10.74 4.30 -14.03
C GLU A 101 -11.14 5.52 -13.21
N ILE A 102 -10.18 6.41 -12.98
CA ILE A 102 -10.46 7.74 -12.46
C ILE A 102 -11.12 8.50 -13.61
N THR A 103 -12.43 8.37 -13.76
CA THR A 103 -13.20 9.24 -14.65
C THR A 103 -13.21 10.63 -14.03
N SER A 104 -12.31 11.49 -14.51
CA SER A 104 -12.36 12.92 -14.28
C SER A 104 -13.66 13.46 -14.89
N SER A 105 -14.52 14.04 -14.06
CA SER A 105 -15.55 15.00 -14.47
C SER A 105 -15.47 16.20 -13.55
#